data_AF-A0A935PGL2-F1
#
_entry.id   AF-A0A935PGL2-F1
#
_cell.length_a   1.000
_cell.length_b   1.000
_cell.length_c   1.000
_cell.angle_alpha   90.00
_cell.angle_beta   90.00
_cell.angle_gamma   90.00
#
_symmetry.space_group_name_H-M   'P 1'
#
loop_
_entity.id
_entity.type
_entity.pdbx_description
1 polymer ?
#
loop_
_entity_poly.entity_id
_entity_poly.type
_entity_poly.pdbx_seq_one_letter_code
_entity_poly.pdbx_strand_id
1 'polypeptide(L)'
;MRRSSFSTVNAMVHTPFFKAGIAGDGAYNRTLTPNGFQSEQRDLWQGRTTYLEMSPFLYADQLNGALLLYHSTDDQNVGTDPINSTRLYHALQGLGKTVSLYMYPYEDHGPIAKETVLDQWGRWVAWLDKYVKNANKPAEEKKKIATDEE
;
A
#
# COMPACT_ATOMS: atom_id res chain seq x y z
N MET A 1 -4.55 -13.90 -9.63
CA MET A 1 -3.35 -13.10 -9.26
C MET A 1 -3.52 -12.65 -7.80
N ARG A 2 -3.12 -13.42 -6.79
CA ARG A 2 -3.55 -13.22 -5.36
C ARG A 2 -2.42 -12.81 -4.38
N ARG A 3 -1.26 -12.33 -4.85
CA ARG A 3 -0.11 -11.99 -3.97
C ARG A 3 0.64 -10.70 -4.35
N SER A 4 0.11 -9.94 -5.31
CA SER A 4 0.83 -8.82 -5.93
C SER A 4 1.27 -7.76 -4.92
N SER A 5 0.44 -7.50 -3.90
CA SER A 5 0.58 -6.34 -3.02
C SER A 5 1.69 -6.45 -1.99
N PHE A 6 1.87 -7.64 -1.41
CA PHE A 6 3.00 -7.93 -0.53
C PHE A 6 4.31 -7.71 -1.27
N SER A 7 4.45 -8.33 -2.45
CA SER A 7 5.66 -8.27 -3.26
C SER A 7 5.96 -6.84 -3.74
N THR A 8 4.94 -6.04 -4.07
CA THR A 8 5.12 -4.61 -4.41
C THR A 8 5.81 -3.86 -3.29
N VAL A 9 5.28 -3.91 -2.06
CA VAL A 9 5.86 -3.16 -0.94
C VAL A 9 7.23 -3.73 -0.57
N ASN A 10 7.38 -5.05 -0.57
CA ASN A 10 8.67 -5.71 -0.31
C ASN A 10 9.76 -5.27 -1.30
N ALA A 11 9.43 -5.17 -2.59
CA ALA A 11 10.37 -4.71 -3.60
C ALA A 11 10.76 -3.24 -3.41
N MET A 12 9.81 -2.38 -3.02
CA MET A 12 10.05 -0.94 -2.83
C MET A 12 10.87 -0.60 -1.59
N VAL A 13 10.77 -1.39 -0.52
CA VAL A 13 11.59 -1.18 0.70
C VAL A 13 13.00 -1.76 0.56
N HIS A 14 13.20 -2.78 -0.27
CA HIS A 14 14.51 -3.43 -0.44
C HIS A 14 15.28 -3.01 -1.69
N THR A 15 14.68 -2.24 -2.61
CA THR A 15 15.35 -1.80 -3.83
C THR A 15 15.02 -0.35 -4.18
N PRO A 16 15.95 0.39 -4.81
CA PRO A 16 15.75 1.80 -5.16
C PRO A 16 15.16 2.00 -6.58
N PHE A 17 14.73 0.94 -7.26
CA PHE A 17 14.44 0.99 -8.70
C PHE A 17 13.04 1.52 -9.03
N PHE A 18 12.11 1.47 -8.09
CA PHE A 18 10.70 1.74 -8.35
C PHE A 18 10.32 3.18 -7.98
N LYS A 19 9.86 3.94 -8.96
CA LYS A 19 9.34 5.31 -8.75
C LYS A 19 8.01 5.34 -8.00
N ALA A 20 7.17 4.35 -8.25
CA ALA A 20 5.88 4.22 -7.61
C ALA A 20 5.44 2.75 -7.53
N GLY A 21 4.58 2.44 -6.58
CA GLY A 21 3.91 1.14 -6.47
C GLY A 21 2.46 1.28 -6.04
N ILE A 22 1.68 0.26 -6.35
CA ILE A 22 0.27 0.12 -6.00
C ILE A 22 0.10 -1.24 -5.33
N ALA A 23 -0.45 -1.25 -4.12
CA ALA A 23 -0.58 -2.46 -3.31
C ALA A 23 -1.93 -2.48 -2.57
N GLY A 24 -2.74 -3.51 -2.84
CA GLY A 24 -4.06 -3.70 -2.25
C GLY A 24 -4.20 -4.93 -1.37
N ASP A 25 -4.98 -4.87 -0.30
CA ASP A 25 -5.34 -6.05 0.51
C ASP A 25 -4.09 -6.86 0.96
N GLY A 26 -3.04 -6.16 1.40
CA GLY A 26 -1.71 -6.73 1.61
C GLY A 26 -1.38 -7.11 3.05
N ALA A 27 -0.63 -8.22 3.21
CA ALA A 27 -0.08 -8.69 4.50
C ALA A 27 1.31 -8.09 4.77
N TYR A 28 1.39 -6.86 5.28
CA TYR A 28 2.65 -6.12 5.42
C TYR A 28 3.40 -6.41 6.73
N ASN A 29 2.70 -6.90 7.75
CA ASN A 29 3.29 -7.29 9.02
C ASN A 29 2.92 -8.74 9.35
N ARG A 30 3.89 -9.65 9.19
CA ARG A 30 3.70 -11.09 9.43
C ARG A 30 3.50 -11.42 10.90
N THR A 31 3.83 -10.53 11.85
CA THR A 31 3.55 -10.79 13.27
C THR A 31 2.06 -10.81 13.58
N LEU A 32 1.22 -10.27 12.69
CA LEU A 32 -0.24 -10.34 12.77
C LEU A 32 -0.81 -11.68 12.29
N THR A 33 0.00 -12.54 11.66
CA THR A 33 -0.40 -13.86 11.13
C THR A 33 0.51 -14.95 11.69
N PRO A 34 0.45 -15.26 13.00
CA PRO A 34 1.55 -15.96 13.71
C PRO A 34 1.61 -17.48 13.49
N ASN A 35 0.63 -18.08 12.81
CA ASN A 35 0.44 -19.55 12.75
C ASN A 35 0.86 -20.14 11.39
N GLY A 36 1.92 -19.61 10.80
CA GLY A 36 2.38 -19.97 9.45
C GLY A 36 1.73 -19.11 8.37
N PHE A 37 2.39 -19.06 7.21
CA PHE A 37 1.86 -18.40 6.01
C PHE A 37 2.51 -18.98 4.75
N GLN A 38 1.71 -19.14 3.68
CA GLN A 38 2.20 -19.64 2.39
C GLN A 38 3.01 -20.95 2.54
N SER A 39 4.34 -20.91 2.37
CA SER A 39 5.25 -22.04 2.52
C SER A 39 5.94 -22.13 3.89
N GLU A 40 5.81 -21.10 4.73
CA GLU A 40 6.33 -21.12 6.10
C GLU A 40 5.36 -21.92 6.99
N GLN A 41 5.80 -23.10 7.39
CA GLN A 41 5.04 -24.02 8.24
C GLN A 41 5.28 -23.77 9.74
N ARG A 42 6.35 -23.06 10.10
CA ARG A 42 6.67 -22.72 11.49
C ARG A 42 5.79 -21.56 11.96
N ASP A 43 5.47 -21.57 13.25
CA ASP A 43 4.86 -20.42 13.90
C ASP A 43 5.88 -19.27 14.09
N LEU A 44 5.39 -18.10 14.50
CA LEU A 44 6.21 -16.91 14.74
C LEU A 44 7.34 -17.15 15.75
N TRP A 45 7.15 -18.00 16.75
CA TRP A 45 8.13 -18.24 17.80
C TRP A 45 9.26 -19.16 17.34
N GLN A 46 8.95 -20.11 16.47
CA GLN A 46 9.90 -21.02 15.82
C GLN A 46 10.61 -20.38 14.62
N GLY A 47 9.92 -19.52 13.87
CA GLY A 47 10.37 -18.91 12.62
C GLY A 47 10.69 -17.43 12.72
N ARG A 48 10.94 -16.88 13.93
CA ARG A 48 11.00 -15.42 14.18
C ARG A 48 11.77 -14.62 13.14
N THR A 49 12.99 -15.05 12.78
CA THR A 49 13.81 -14.37 11.77
C THR A 49 13.07 -14.21 10.45
N THR A 50 12.49 -15.30 9.93
CA THR A 50 11.73 -15.28 8.67
C THR A 50 10.53 -14.35 8.73
N TYR A 51 9.80 -14.32 9.86
CA TYR A 51 8.66 -13.42 10.03
C TYR A 51 9.07 -11.95 10.03
N LEU A 52 10.17 -11.61 10.70
CA LEU A 52 10.68 -10.24 10.76
C LEU A 52 11.24 -9.80 9.40
N GLU A 53 12.09 -10.62 8.78
CA GLU A 53 12.69 -10.30 7.47
C GLU A 53 11.65 -10.17 6.36
N MET A 54 10.58 -10.97 6.41
CA MET A 54 9.50 -10.92 5.42
C MET A 54 8.44 -9.86 5.74
N SER A 55 8.62 -8.98 6.72
CA SER A 55 7.63 -7.94 7.06
C SER A 55 8.07 -6.57 6.54
N PRO A 56 7.59 -6.11 5.36
CA PRO A 56 7.91 -4.78 4.84
C PRO A 56 7.59 -3.64 5.81
N PHE A 57 6.64 -3.85 6.73
CA PHE A 57 6.36 -2.90 7.81
C PHE A 57 7.59 -2.54 8.65
N LEU A 58 8.52 -3.48 8.87
CA LEU A 58 9.74 -3.26 9.65
C LEU A 58 10.83 -2.51 8.87
N TYR A 59 10.64 -2.31 7.57
CA TYR A 59 11.54 -1.59 6.68
C TYR A 59 10.86 -0.35 6.08
N ALA A 60 9.82 0.17 6.72
CA ALA A 60 9.03 1.30 6.22
C ALA A 60 9.87 2.58 6.01
N ASP A 61 10.90 2.78 6.83
CA ASP A 61 11.90 3.85 6.71
C ASP A 61 12.74 3.75 5.43
N GLN A 62 12.79 2.57 4.81
CA GLN A 62 13.52 2.30 3.58
C GLN A 62 12.66 2.38 2.33
N LEU A 63 11.35 2.70 2.46
CA LEU A 63 10.49 2.84 1.28
C LEU A 63 11.06 3.85 0.30
N ASN A 64 11.25 3.41 -0.95
CA ASN A 64 11.65 4.22 -2.09
C ASN A 64 10.44 4.54 -2.98
N GLY A 65 10.36 5.77 -3.48
CA GLY A 65 9.29 6.20 -4.37
C GLY A 65 7.95 6.46 -3.67
N ALA A 66 6.87 6.46 -4.46
CA ALA A 66 5.52 6.77 -4.02
C ALA A 66 4.64 5.50 -3.92
N LEU A 67 4.08 5.22 -2.74
CA LEU A 67 3.23 4.04 -2.52
C LEU A 67 1.74 4.40 -2.43
N LEU A 68 0.93 3.78 -3.28
CA LEU A 68 -0.52 3.79 -3.18
C LEU A 68 -1.00 2.49 -2.53
N LEU A 69 -1.62 2.61 -1.37
CA LEU A 69 -2.25 1.51 -0.65
C LEU A 69 -3.76 1.51 -0.89
N TYR A 70 -4.34 0.32 -0.88
CA TYR A 70 -5.77 0.15 -0.74
C TYR A 70 -6.16 -1.08 0.06
N HIS A 71 -7.35 -1.05 0.63
CA HIS A 71 -7.87 -2.21 1.33
C HIS A 71 -9.40 -2.22 1.37
N SER A 72 -9.96 -3.39 1.21
CA SER A 72 -11.39 -3.64 1.43
C SER A 72 -11.66 -3.72 2.94
N THR A 73 -12.64 -3.00 3.47
CA THR A 73 -12.83 -2.92 4.94
C THR A 73 -13.38 -4.20 5.54
N ASP A 74 -14.06 -5.00 4.72
CA ASP A 74 -14.74 -6.22 5.14
C ASP A 74 -13.97 -7.46 4.64
N ASP A 75 -12.66 -7.31 4.38
CA ASP A 75 -11.76 -8.39 4.00
C ASP A 75 -11.75 -9.49 5.07
N GLN A 76 -12.34 -10.64 4.72
CA GLN A 76 -12.46 -11.81 5.59
C GLN A 76 -11.21 -12.71 5.58
N ASN A 77 -10.21 -12.40 4.76
CA ASN A 77 -8.95 -13.13 4.74
C ASN A 77 -8.14 -12.81 6.00
N VAL A 78 -8.09 -13.79 6.90
CA VAL A 78 -7.32 -13.72 8.16
C VAL A 78 -5.83 -13.40 7.96
N GLY A 79 -5.29 -13.63 6.76
CA GLY A 79 -3.90 -13.33 6.42
C GLY A 79 -3.64 -11.87 6.07
N THR A 80 -4.67 -11.09 5.80
CA THR A 80 -4.58 -9.73 5.25
C THR A 80 -5.50 -8.77 5.97
N ASP A 81 -5.74 -8.92 7.28
CA ASP A 81 -6.60 -8.01 8.05
C ASP A 81 -6.35 -6.53 7.69
N PRO A 82 -7.40 -5.71 7.49
CA PRO A 82 -7.30 -4.30 7.09
C PRO A 82 -6.36 -3.45 7.96
N ILE A 83 -6.10 -3.86 9.20
CA ILE A 83 -5.12 -3.23 10.08
C ILE A 83 -3.71 -3.18 9.46
N ASN A 84 -3.36 -4.13 8.58
CA ASN A 84 -2.08 -4.14 7.87
C ASN A 84 -1.88 -2.83 7.09
N SER A 85 -2.88 -2.43 6.32
CA SER A 85 -2.78 -1.24 5.48
C SER A 85 -2.86 0.05 6.29
N THR A 86 -3.76 0.11 7.28
CA THR A 86 -3.87 1.30 8.13
C THR A 86 -2.61 1.55 8.95
N ARG A 87 -1.99 0.50 9.51
CA ARG A 87 -0.75 0.63 10.29
C ARG A 87 0.45 0.96 9.42
N LEU A 88 0.60 0.33 8.25
CA LEU A 88 1.66 0.67 7.30
C LEU A 88 1.53 2.12 6.83
N TYR A 89 0.32 2.56 6.48
CA TYR A 89 0.04 3.95 6.09
C TYR A 89 0.47 4.94 7.19
N HIS A 90 0.06 4.72 8.43
CA HIS A 90 0.45 5.60 9.55
C HIS A 90 1.96 5.64 9.77
N ALA A 91 2.64 4.49 9.70
CA ALA A 91 4.10 4.44 9.82
C ALA A 91 4.79 5.25 8.72
N LEU A 92 4.40 5.02 7.46
CA LEU A 92 4.94 5.73 6.31
C LEU A 92 4.66 7.24 6.36
N GLN A 93 3.45 7.64 6.78
CA GLN A 93 3.09 9.04 6.97
C GLN A 93 3.97 9.69 8.06
N GLY A 94 4.14 9.03 9.20
CA GLY A 94 5.01 9.51 10.29
C GLY A 94 6.49 9.64 9.88
N LEU A 95 6.94 8.81 8.94
CA LEU A 95 8.28 8.84 8.35
C LEU A 95 8.43 9.84 7.19
N GLY A 96 7.38 10.61 6.87
CA GLY A 96 7.39 11.58 5.77
C GLY A 96 7.47 10.95 4.38
N LYS A 97 7.14 9.67 4.24
CA LYS A 97 7.16 8.96 2.96
C LYS A 97 5.97 9.39 2.10
N THR A 98 6.15 9.34 0.78
CA THR A 98 5.05 9.63 -0.16
C THR A 98 4.10 8.44 -0.21
N VAL A 99 2.99 8.53 0.51
CA VAL A 99 2.01 7.45 0.63
C VAL A 99 0.58 7.97 0.57
N SER A 100 -0.34 7.16 0.07
CA SER A 100 -1.79 7.38 0.20
C SER A 100 -2.49 6.06 0.43
N LEU A 101 -3.62 6.09 1.15
CA LEU A 101 -4.46 4.93 1.44
C LEU A 101 -5.92 5.27 1.12
N TYR A 102 -6.62 4.35 0.47
CA TYR A 102 -8.08 4.37 0.37
C TYR A 102 -8.66 3.03 0.83
N MET A 103 -9.80 3.12 1.51
CA MET A 103 -10.50 1.97 2.07
C MET A 103 -11.84 1.79 1.35
N TYR A 104 -12.16 0.57 0.95
CA TYR A 104 -13.40 0.26 0.25
C TYR A 104 -14.41 -0.43 1.17
N PRO A 105 -15.49 0.26 1.58
CA PRO A 105 -16.54 -0.36 2.36
C PRO A 105 -17.32 -1.38 1.54
N TYR A 106 -17.88 -2.39 2.22
CA TYR A 106 -18.75 -3.42 1.64
C TYR A 106 -18.07 -4.36 0.62
N GLU A 107 -16.75 -4.38 0.60
CA GLU A 107 -15.95 -5.27 -0.25
C GLU A 107 -15.16 -6.26 0.62
N ASP A 108 -15.05 -7.50 0.16
CA ASP A 108 -14.24 -8.58 0.75
C ASP A 108 -12.82 -8.60 0.13
N HIS A 109 -12.05 -9.68 0.28
CA HIS A 109 -10.71 -9.88 -0.28
C HIS A 109 -10.68 -9.85 -1.82
N GLY A 110 -10.66 -8.64 -2.37
CA GLY A 110 -10.70 -8.36 -3.80
C GLY A 110 -12.05 -7.73 -4.19
N PRO A 111 -12.07 -6.43 -4.49
CA PRO A 111 -13.31 -5.75 -4.81
C PRO A 111 -13.97 -6.24 -6.09
N ILE A 112 -15.30 -6.32 -6.09
CA ILE A 112 -16.10 -6.78 -7.24
C ILE A 112 -17.19 -5.80 -7.67
N ALA A 113 -17.61 -4.87 -6.79
CA ALA A 113 -18.62 -3.89 -7.18
C ALA A 113 -18.06 -3.02 -8.30
N LYS A 114 -18.91 -2.75 -9.30
CA LYS A 114 -18.51 -2.02 -10.50
C LYS A 114 -17.98 -0.63 -10.14
N GLU A 115 -18.64 0.02 -9.19
CA GLU A 115 -18.31 1.33 -8.66
C GLU A 115 -16.90 1.32 -8.05
N THR A 116 -16.61 0.33 -7.19
CA THR A 116 -15.30 0.17 -6.57
C THR A 116 -14.20 -0.09 -7.59
N VAL A 117 -14.47 -0.98 -8.55
CA VAL A 117 -13.50 -1.30 -9.61
C VAL A 117 -13.20 -0.06 -10.44
N LEU A 118 -14.21 0.72 -10.84
CA LEU A 118 -14.02 1.96 -11.59
C LEU A 118 -13.21 3.00 -10.80
N ASP A 119 -13.50 3.19 -9.51
CA ASP A 119 -12.74 4.09 -8.64
C ASP A 119 -11.28 3.63 -8.48
N GLN A 120 -11.02 2.33 -8.31
CA GLN A 120 -9.66 1.76 -8.30
C GLN A 120 -8.87 2.12 -9.55
N TRP A 121 -9.42 1.82 -10.73
CA TRP A 121 -8.74 2.12 -12.00
C TRP A 121 -8.47 3.61 -12.15
N GLY A 122 -9.43 4.46 -11.79
CA GLY A 122 -9.26 5.92 -11.80
C GLY A 122 -8.10 6.37 -10.92
N ARG A 123 -8.04 5.89 -9.67
CA ARG A 123 -6.96 6.21 -8.73
C ARG A 123 -5.60 5.68 -9.18
N TRP A 124 -5.56 4.47 -9.72
CA TRP A 124 -4.31 3.86 -10.21
C TRP A 124 -3.73 4.65 -11.37
N VAL A 125 -4.55 5.00 -12.36
CA VAL A 125 -4.14 5.82 -13.50
C VAL A 125 -3.65 7.19 -13.02
N ALA A 126 -4.40 7.86 -12.14
CA ALA A 126 -4.00 9.16 -11.60
C ALA A 126 -2.67 9.09 -10.81
N TRP A 127 -2.45 8.02 -10.05
CA TRP A 127 -1.21 7.80 -9.29
C TRP A 127 0.00 7.61 -10.20
N LEU A 128 -0.14 6.74 -11.21
CA LEU A 128 0.91 6.50 -12.19
C LEU A 128 1.19 7.74 -13.04
N ASP A 129 0.15 8.49 -13.42
CA ASP A 129 0.32 9.76 -14.13
C ASP A 129 1.13 10.75 -13.29
N LYS A 130 0.85 10.85 -11.99
CA LYS A 130 1.55 11.78 -11.08
C LYS A 130 2.99 11.36 -10.80
N TYR A 131 3.22 10.11 -10.42
CA TYR A 131 4.51 9.67 -9.86
C TYR A 131 5.39 8.90 -10.85
N VAL A 132 4.88 8.55 -12.03
CA VAL A 132 5.65 7.85 -13.08
C VAL A 132 5.74 8.70 -14.34
N LYS A 133 4.61 9.00 -14.98
CA LYS A 133 4.59 9.71 -16.28
C LYS A 133 5.06 11.16 -16.17
N ASN A 134 4.61 11.87 -15.14
CA ASN A 134 4.91 13.30 -14.94
C ASN A 134 5.91 13.55 -13.81
N ALA A 135 6.65 12.53 -13.35
CA ALA A 135 7.55 12.63 -12.20
C ALA A 135 8.63 13.73 -12.31
N ASN A 136 9.02 14.09 -13.54
CA ASN A 136 10.03 15.12 -13.81
C ASN A 136 9.42 16.48 -14.20
N LYS A 137 8.10 16.62 -14.20
CA LYS A 137 7.45 17.90 -14.50
C LYS A 137 7.38 18.74 -13.23
N PRO A 138 7.79 20.02 -13.26
CA PRO A 138 7.51 20.93 -12.15
C PRO A 138 6.02 20.90 -11.83
N ALA A 139 5.66 20.91 -10.55
CA ALA A 139 4.26 21.05 -10.16
C ALA A 139 3.73 22.33 -10.82
N GLU A 140 2.66 22.23 -11.61
CA GLU A 140 1.99 23.40 -12.16
C GLU A 140 1.58 24.28 -10.98
N GLU A 141 2.12 25.51 -10.92
CA GLU A 141 1.70 26.50 -9.95
C GLU A 141 0.19 26.66 -10.09
N LYS A 142 -0.56 26.29 -9.04
CA LYS A 142 -1.96 26.62 -8.96
C LYS A 142 -2.04 28.15 -9.07
N LYS A 143 -2.50 28.65 -10.22
CA LYS A 143 -2.84 30.07 -10.37
C LYS A 143 -3.71 30.43 -9.18
N LYS A 144 -3.24 31.33 -8.33
CA LYS A 144 -4.08 31.94 -7.29
C LYS A 144 -5.28 32.50 -8.03
N ILE A 145 -6.46 31.94 -7.77
CA ILE A 145 -7.71 32.54 -8.18
C ILE A 145 -7.73 33.85 -7.41
N ALA A 146 -7.58 34.97 -8.11
CA ALA A 146 -7.86 36.27 -7.54
C ALA A 146 -9.33 36.22 -7.12
N THR A 147 -9.58 36.19 -5.82
CA THR A 147 -10.88 36.55 -5.28
C THR A 147 -10.98 38.05 -5.53
N ASP A 148 -11.68 38.41 -6.60
CA ASP A 148 -12.15 39.78 -6.77
C ASP A 148 -13.15 40.04 -5.63
N GLU A 149 -12.77 40.94 -4.74
CA GLU A 149 -13.62 41.51 -3.71
C GLU A 149 -14.71 42.38 -4.38
N GLU A 150 -15.97 42.15 -4.01
CA GLU A 150 -17.05 43.16 -4.02
C GLU A 150 -17.72 43.16 -2.64
#